data_AF-A0A9X3NHL3-F1
#
_entry.id   AF-A0A9X3NHL3-F1
#
_cell.length_a   1.000
_cell.length_b   1.000
_cell.length_c   1.000
_cell.angle_alpha   90.00
_cell.angle_beta   90.00
_cell.angle_gamma   90.00
#
_symmetry.space_group_name_H-M   'P 1'
#
loop_
_entity.id
_entity.type
_entity.pdbx_description
1 polymer ?
#
loop_
_entity_poly.entity_id
_entity_poly.type
_entity_poly.pdbx_seq_one_letter_code
_entity_poly.pdbx_strand_id
1 'polypeptide(L)'
;MPGAEDVSFELERFEWTTDDRLVVVGHWNGVSGRRLLRPAITVDAGGRRTRVTGSAEVLDDGPWRAVFDWDAARGDVNGAELELGRSLVVELPPPRRRRRRSTQVTAESDLRAVVAELRLERDALRVERDEARAQDSRPDLRTELAAARAALEELRDERPDAERLVAARLDVERLTRELKALRVEADSARADAERLAGKVETTRGDAAALAEARTEIERLRAEAGAAATLRAELERVRAGSQELDMLRAELESLRAGDDDADALRAEIASLRAAVADVDTVRVDAEEARAEADELAGLRLAHGSLKAAHESLEDEVDALRAIRDERDELAGQLQQLRAQSGDEENQRAALGDLIRELQDRTSEAEDTRDRLTNELAVAREDVTRLQGLLAAREEALTSAEAEAEERVESERAATTEMHGRLATAREEAQRSVVAEAEETERLRAELDRSREDAERLLAAERAEVARLREELLNSEVPDGELDEASRRMVERVQRELDRERAASRTLRRELEILRAESAEERRSHSNGTIAGEDPTLPGPATSAGRGRSPVDTPRRVAAARSGASTRVPKVPPNPIALWTVRLITAVLIVAMIVALVLLAQLVLP
;
A
#
# COMPACT_ATOMS: atom_id res chain seq x y z
N MET A 1 0.82 -27.35 -26.01
CA MET A 1 0.02 -27.32 -27.25
C MET A 1 -0.88 -26.09 -27.15
N PRO A 2 -0.49 -24.93 -27.71
CA PRO A 2 -1.40 -23.79 -27.80
C PRO A 2 -2.62 -24.24 -28.62
N GLY A 3 -3.82 -24.00 -28.08
CA GLY A 3 -5.07 -24.40 -28.71
C GLY A 3 -5.16 -23.80 -30.11
N ALA A 4 -5.55 -24.59 -31.10
CA ALA A 4 -5.90 -24.08 -32.41
C ALA A 4 -7.11 -23.15 -32.20
N GLU A 5 -6.86 -21.84 -32.16
CA GLU A 5 -7.95 -20.86 -32.17
C GLU A 5 -8.69 -21.01 -33.50
N ASP A 6 -10.00 -21.22 -33.44
CA ASP A 6 -10.84 -21.37 -34.62
C ASP A 6 -10.80 -20.06 -35.43
N VAL A 7 -10.14 -20.11 -36.59
CA VAL A 7 -10.06 -18.99 -37.51
C VAL A 7 -11.40 -18.85 -38.23
N SER A 8 -12.01 -17.65 -38.15
CA SER A 8 -13.29 -17.35 -38.84
C SER A 8 -13.22 -16.04 -39.62
N PHE A 9 -13.99 -15.99 -40.71
CA PHE A 9 -14.14 -14.80 -41.57
C PHE A 9 -15.59 -14.35 -41.59
N GLU A 10 -15.83 -13.11 -41.21
CA GLU A 10 -17.14 -12.49 -41.29
C GLU A 10 -17.24 -11.63 -42.55
N LEU A 11 -18.01 -12.10 -43.54
CA LEU A 11 -18.20 -11.42 -44.80
C LEU A 11 -19.18 -10.25 -44.67
N GLU A 12 -18.71 -9.03 -44.85
CA GLU A 12 -19.57 -7.84 -44.88
C GLU A 12 -20.13 -7.57 -46.28
N ARG A 13 -19.29 -7.72 -47.31
CA ARG A 13 -19.64 -7.32 -48.67
C ARG A 13 -18.90 -8.12 -49.71
N PHE A 14 -19.66 -8.64 -50.68
CA PHE A 14 -19.12 -9.20 -51.91
C PHE A 14 -19.96 -8.70 -53.10
N GLU A 15 -19.39 -7.79 -53.88
CA GLU A 15 -20.10 -7.09 -54.94
C GLU A 15 -19.23 -6.78 -56.16
N TRP A 16 -19.91 -6.50 -57.27
CA TRP A 16 -19.30 -5.99 -58.49
C TRP A 16 -19.04 -4.49 -58.38
N THR A 17 -17.80 -4.09 -58.62
CA THR A 17 -17.43 -2.69 -58.89
C THR A 17 -17.70 -2.35 -60.36
N THR A 18 -17.80 -1.06 -60.66
CA THR A 18 -18.09 -0.51 -62.01
C THR A 18 -17.05 -0.86 -63.07
N ASP A 19 -15.86 -1.28 -62.66
CA ASP A 19 -14.70 -1.49 -63.52
C ASP A 19 -14.41 -2.99 -63.73
N ASP A 20 -15.44 -3.83 -63.72
CA ASP A 20 -15.32 -5.29 -63.86
C ASP A 20 -14.36 -5.90 -62.80
N ARG A 21 -14.50 -5.44 -61.57
CA ARG A 21 -13.73 -5.91 -60.42
C ARG A 21 -14.63 -6.52 -59.38
N LEU A 22 -14.22 -7.66 -58.83
CA LEU A 22 -14.85 -8.25 -57.65
C LEU A 22 -14.20 -7.68 -56.40
N VAL A 23 -15.02 -7.16 -55.48
CA VAL A 23 -14.55 -6.62 -54.20
C VAL A 23 -15.13 -7.45 -53.07
N VAL A 24 -14.24 -7.98 -52.22
CA VAL A 24 -14.58 -8.69 -50.97
C VAL A 24 -14.17 -7.82 -49.79
N VAL A 25 -15.09 -7.61 -48.85
CA VAL A 25 -14.84 -6.87 -47.60
C VAL A 25 -15.35 -7.70 -46.42
N GLY A 26 -14.55 -7.83 -45.37
CA GLY A 26 -14.92 -8.56 -44.17
C GLY A 26 -13.91 -8.44 -43.04
N HIS A 27 -14.14 -9.16 -41.95
CA HIS A 27 -13.28 -9.18 -40.77
C HIS A 27 -12.72 -10.58 -40.51
N TRP A 28 -11.42 -10.63 -40.14
CA TRP A 28 -10.74 -11.87 -39.75
C TRP A 28 -10.66 -11.96 -38.23
N ASN A 29 -11.14 -13.06 -37.66
CA ASN A 29 -10.96 -13.38 -36.26
C ASN A 29 -9.95 -14.53 -36.11
N GLY A 30 -9.01 -14.40 -35.19
CA GLY A 30 -7.97 -15.41 -34.94
C GLY A 30 -6.80 -15.41 -35.94
N VAL A 31 -6.72 -14.42 -36.84
CA VAL A 31 -5.58 -14.25 -37.78
C VAL A 31 -4.94 -12.89 -37.60
N SER A 32 -3.76 -12.86 -36.98
CA SER A 32 -2.96 -11.65 -36.88
C SER A 32 -1.75 -11.71 -37.83
N GLY A 33 -1.52 -10.62 -38.57
CA GLY A 33 -0.26 -10.39 -39.30
C GLY A 33 -0.30 -10.52 -40.83
N ARG A 34 0.89 -10.33 -41.43
CA ARG A 34 1.16 -10.11 -42.87
C ARG A 34 0.79 -11.26 -43.82
N ARG A 35 0.13 -12.32 -43.33
CA ARG A 35 -0.23 -13.51 -44.13
C ARG A 35 -1.48 -13.30 -45.00
N LEU A 36 -2.19 -12.19 -44.81
CA LEU A 36 -3.43 -11.84 -45.54
C LEU A 36 -3.20 -11.04 -46.84
N LEU A 37 -1.94 -10.86 -47.27
CA LEU A 37 -1.58 -9.91 -48.33
C LEU A 37 -1.69 -10.44 -49.77
N ARG A 38 -1.94 -11.75 -49.96
CA ARG A 38 -2.03 -12.36 -51.30
C ARG A 38 -3.28 -13.22 -51.44
N PRO A 39 -4.48 -12.61 -51.50
CA PRO A 39 -5.70 -13.36 -51.71
C PRO A 39 -5.75 -13.95 -53.13
N ALA A 40 -6.26 -15.17 -53.25
CA ALA A 40 -6.68 -15.73 -54.52
C ALA A 40 -8.14 -16.14 -54.42
N ILE A 41 -8.95 -15.83 -55.42
CA ILE A 41 -10.34 -16.23 -55.48
C ILE A 41 -10.53 -17.22 -56.63
N THR A 42 -11.12 -18.37 -56.35
CA THR A 42 -11.53 -19.35 -57.35
C THR A 42 -13.01 -19.18 -57.59
N VAL A 43 -13.37 -18.65 -58.74
CA VAL A 43 -14.74 -18.29 -59.08
C VAL A 43 -15.33 -19.34 -60.01
N ASP A 44 -16.53 -19.82 -59.70
CA ASP A 44 -17.30 -20.67 -60.61
C ASP A 44 -18.27 -19.82 -61.43
N ALA A 45 -17.97 -19.68 -62.71
CA ALA A 45 -18.81 -18.98 -63.67
C ALA A 45 -19.17 -19.94 -64.82
N GLY A 46 -20.46 -20.26 -64.95
CA GLY A 46 -20.97 -21.14 -66.02
C GLY A 46 -20.35 -22.55 -66.04
N GLY A 47 -19.96 -23.11 -64.89
CA GLY A 47 -19.38 -24.45 -64.77
C GLY A 47 -17.88 -24.52 -65.05
N ARG A 48 -17.21 -23.37 -65.24
CA ARG A 48 -15.75 -23.28 -65.33
C ARG A 48 -15.20 -22.57 -64.09
N ARG A 49 -14.36 -23.28 -63.33
CA ARG A 49 -13.65 -22.71 -62.17
C ARG A 49 -12.42 -21.95 -62.65
N THR A 50 -12.36 -20.67 -62.34
CA THR A 50 -11.23 -19.82 -62.72
C THR A 50 -10.63 -19.18 -61.47
N ARG A 51 -9.33 -19.42 -61.26
CA ARG A 51 -8.57 -18.84 -60.16
C ARG A 51 -7.98 -17.49 -60.58
N VAL A 52 -8.22 -16.47 -59.77
CA VAL A 52 -7.74 -15.10 -59.98
C VAL A 52 -7.06 -14.61 -58.70
N THR A 53 -5.85 -14.04 -58.83
CA THR A 53 -5.13 -13.44 -57.70
C THR A 53 -5.50 -11.97 -57.57
N GLY A 54 -5.78 -11.52 -56.34
CA GLY A 54 -6.15 -10.14 -56.04
C GLY A 54 -5.13 -9.41 -55.19
N SER A 55 -5.38 -8.12 -54.98
CA SER A 55 -4.65 -7.29 -54.00
C SER A 55 -5.52 -7.10 -52.77
N ALA A 56 -4.93 -7.19 -51.58
CA ALA A 56 -5.60 -6.93 -50.31
C ALA A 56 -4.99 -5.73 -49.59
N GLU A 57 -5.87 -4.93 -48.98
CA GLU A 57 -5.53 -3.84 -48.08
C GLU A 57 -6.03 -4.20 -46.68
N VAL A 58 -5.15 -4.07 -45.68
CA VAL A 58 -5.48 -4.22 -44.26
C VAL A 58 -5.32 -2.83 -43.64
N LEU A 59 -6.41 -2.26 -43.14
CA LEU A 59 -6.34 -1.06 -42.30
C LEU A 59 -6.13 -1.51 -40.86
N ASP A 60 -5.26 -0.82 -40.12
CA ASP A 60 -4.78 -1.24 -38.79
C ASP A 60 -5.89 -1.55 -37.76
N ASP A 61 -7.09 -0.96 -37.92
CA ASP A 61 -8.31 -1.27 -37.14
C ASP A 61 -9.59 -1.33 -38.03
N GLY A 62 -9.43 -1.55 -39.34
CA GLY A 62 -10.52 -1.49 -40.31
C GLY A 62 -10.83 -2.83 -41.00
N PRO A 63 -11.95 -2.91 -41.74
CA PRO A 63 -12.32 -4.13 -42.45
C PRO A 63 -11.26 -4.51 -43.48
N TRP A 64 -10.95 -5.80 -43.55
CA TRP A 64 -10.08 -6.37 -44.57
C TRP A 64 -10.76 -6.27 -45.93
N ARG A 65 -10.05 -5.71 -46.92
CA ARG A 65 -10.58 -5.50 -48.27
C ARG A 65 -9.69 -6.13 -49.32
N ALA A 66 -10.27 -6.95 -50.20
CA ALA A 66 -9.58 -7.51 -51.37
C ALA A 66 -10.28 -7.16 -52.68
N VAL A 67 -9.48 -6.86 -53.71
CA VAL A 67 -9.94 -6.52 -55.06
C VAL A 67 -9.33 -7.47 -56.08
N PHE A 68 -10.19 -8.04 -56.94
CA PHE A 68 -9.82 -8.98 -57.98
C PHE A 68 -10.24 -8.46 -59.35
N ASP A 69 -9.30 -8.38 -60.29
CA ASP A 69 -9.59 -8.04 -61.68
C ASP A 69 -10.30 -9.22 -62.36
N TRP A 70 -11.58 -9.07 -62.67
CA TRP A 70 -12.39 -10.14 -63.25
C TRP A 70 -12.99 -9.71 -64.59
N ASP A 71 -12.51 -10.32 -65.68
CA ASP A 71 -13.06 -10.06 -67.01
C ASP A 71 -14.54 -10.46 -67.09
N ALA A 72 -15.43 -9.45 -67.21
CA ALA A 72 -16.87 -9.62 -67.26
C ALA A 72 -17.36 -10.50 -68.42
N ALA A 73 -16.53 -10.73 -69.44
CA ALA A 73 -16.83 -11.66 -70.53
C ALA A 73 -16.89 -13.14 -70.09
N ARG A 74 -16.46 -13.48 -68.87
CA ARG A 74 -16.38 -14.85 -68.34
C ARG A 74 -17.69 -15.39 -67.73
N GLY A 75 -18.79 -14.63 -67.77
CA GLY A 75 -20.13 -15.08 -67.40
C GLY A 75 -20.55 -14.77 -65.95
N ASP A 76 -21.76 -15.21 -65.60
CA ASP A 76 -22.37 -14.98 -64.28
C ASP A 76 -21.70 -15.85 -63.21
N VAL A 77 -21.28 -15.21 -62.12
CA VAL A 77 -20.62 -15.87 -60.99
C VAL A 77 -21.66 -16.54 -60.09
N ASN A 78 -21.63 -17.86 -60.04
CA ASN A 78 -22.57 -18.68 -59.26
C ASN A 78 -22.05 -18.96 -57.84
N GLY A 79 -20.73 -18.90 -57.64
CA GLY A 79 -20.09 -19.09 -56.35
C GLY A 79 -18.62 -18.74 -56.42
N ALA A 80 -17.99 -18.48 -55.28
CA ALA A 80 -16.56 -18.20 -55.23
C ALA A 80 -15.93 -18.77 -53.96
N GLU A 81 -14.70 -19.26 -54.06
CA GLU A 81 -13.88 -19.71 -52.93
C GLU A 81 -12.71 -18.74 -52.78
N LEU A 82 -12.60 -18.11 -51.61
CA LEU A 82 -11.49 -17.24 -51.25
C LEU A 82 -10.40 -18.06 -50.56
N GLU A 83 -9.25 -18.16 -51.21
CA GLU A 83 -8.05 -18.79 -50.67
C GLU A 83 -7.05 -17.74 -50.16
N LEU A 84 -6.59 -17.93 -48.93
CA LEU A 84 -5.57 -17.11 -48.29
C LEU A 84 -4.41 -17.98 -47.80
N GLY A 85 -3.24 -17.81 -48.42
CA GLY A 85 -2.07 -18.60 -48.09
C GLY A 85 -2.20 -20.07 -48.52
N ARG A 86 -1.70 -21.00 -47.69
CA ARG A 86 -1.61 -22.44 -48.03
C ARG A 86 -2.71 -23.32 -47.42
N SER A 87 -3.53 -22.79 -46.52
CA SER A 87 -4.40 -23.63 -45.68
C SER A 87 -5.78 -23.04 -45.40
N LEU A 88 -6.07 -21.80 -45.81
CA LEU A 88 -7.32 -21.15 -45.48
C LEU A 88 -8.15 -20.95 -46.74
N VAL A 89 -9.35 -21.54 -46.75
CA VAL A 89 -10.32 -21.47 -47.84
C VAL A 89 -11.66 -21.08 -47.25
N VAL A 90 -12.28 -20.03 -47.79
CA VAL A 90 -13.61 -19.54 -47.38
C VAL A 90 -14.55 -19.55 -48.57
N GLU A 91 -15.68 -20.24 -48.44
CA GLU A 91 -16.73 -20.20 -49.45
C GLU A 91 -17.51 -18.87 -49.34
N LEU A 92 -17.62 -18.16 -50.47
CA LEU A 92 -18.32 -16.90 -50.61
C LEU A 92 -19.64 -17.11 -51.37
N PRO A 93 -20.73 -16.45 -50.93
CA PRO A 93 -22.00 -16.45 -51.65
C PRO A 93 -21.87 -15.74 -53.02
N PRO A 94 -22.86 -15.84 -53.94
CA PRO A 94 -22.82 -15.11 -55.20
C PRO A 94 -22.71 -13.59 -55.01
N PRO A 95 -21.93 -12.86 -55.84
CA PRO A 95 -21.74 -11.42 -55.68
C PRO A 95 -23.03 -10.64 -55.96
N ARG A 96 -23.37 -9.70 -55.08
CA ARG A 96 -24.58 -8.88 -55.23
C ARG A 96 -24.44 -7.97 -56.45
N ARG A 97 -25.34 -8.08 -57.43
CA ARG A 97 -25.40 -7.16 -58.57
C ARG A 97 -26.05 -5.84 -58.13
N ARG A 98 -25.33 -4.73 -58.29
CA ARG A 98 -25.86 -3.39 -58.03
C ARG A 98 -26.98 -3.10 -59.02
N ARG A 99 -28.23 -3.29 -58.59
CA ARG A 99 -29.44 -3.03 -59.39
C ARG A 99 -29.47 -1.55 -59.77
N ARG A 100 -29.11 -1.22 -61.03
CA ARG A 100 -29.25 0.14 -61.58
C ARG A 100 -30.74 0.49 -61.56
N ARG A 101 -31.15 1.41 -60.65
CA ARG A 101 -32.47 2.04 -60.68
C ARG A 101 -32.48 3.04 -61.84
N SER A 102 -33.04 2.65 -62.99
CA SER A 102 -33.42 3.57 -64.06
C SER A 102 -34.94 3.55 -64.23
N THR A 103 -35.64 4.44 -63.52
CA THR A 103 -37.05 4.79 -63.82
C THR A 103 -37.32 6.15 -63.21
N GLN A 104 -36.78 7.17 -63.87
CA GLN A 104 -36.88 8.58 -63.52
C GLN A 104 -37.55 9.20 -64.73
N VAL A 105 -38.71 9.83 -64.52
CA VAL A 105 -39.31 10.94 -65.31
C VAL A 105 -40.81 11.11 -64.96
N THR A 106 -41.51 10.14 -64.37
CA THR A 106 -42.90 10.38 -63.89
C THR A 106 -43.07 10.39 -62.37
N ALA A 107 -42.07 9.93 -61.61
CA ALA A 107 -42.02 10.06 -60.14
C ALA A 107 -41.44 11.41 -59.66
N GLU A 108 -40.98 12.28 -60.57
CA GLU A 108 -40.25 13.49 -60.18
C GLU A 108 -41.15 14.58 -59.59
N SER A 109 -42.44 14.59 -59.94
CA SER A 109 -43.43 15.50 -59.36
C SER A 109 -43.79 15.08 -57.93
N ASP A 110 -44.08 13.80 -57.72
CA ASP A 110 -44.43 13.28 -56.39
C ASP A 110 -43.21 13.23 -55.47
N LEU A 111 -42.02 12.95 -56.01
CA LEU A 111 -40.77 13.05 -55.24
C LEU A 111 -40.44 14.50 -54.90
N ARG A 112 -40.78 15.52 -55.70
CA ARG A 112 -40.56 16.92 -55.29
C ARG A 112 -41.47 17.31 -54.14
N ALA A 113 -42.71 16.84 -54.13
CA ALA A 113 -43.64 17.04 -53.02
C ALA A 113 -43.14 16.32 -51.75
N VAL A 114 -42.81 15.03 -51.86
CA VAL A 114 -42.28 14.23 -50.73
C VAL A 114 -40.92 14.75 -50.28
N VAL A 115 -40.05 15.26 -51.16
CA VAL A 115 -38.76 15.85 -50.79
C VAL A 115 -38.95 17.23 -50.15
N ALA A 116 -39.97 18.01 -50.53
CA ALA A 116 -40.31 19.25 -49.85
C ALA A 116 -40.84 18.97 -48.43
N GLU A 117 -41.71 17.96 -48.28
CA GLU A 117 -42.24 17.51 -46.99
C GLU A 117 -41.12 16.94 -46.10
N LEU A 118 -40.27 16.05 -46.62
CA LEU A 118 -39.12 15.53 -45.90
C LEU A 118 -38.07 16.60 -45.57
N ARG A 119 -37.98 17.69 -46.35
CA ARG A 119 -37.11 18.83 -46.01
C ARG A 119 -37.68 19.62 -44.85
N LEU A 120 -39.00 19.87 -44.84
CA LEU A 120 -39.68 20.51 -43.72
C LEU A 120 -39.59 19.64 -42.45
N GLU A 121 -39.79 18.33 -42.57
CA GLU A 121 -39.67 17.39 -41.46
C GLU A 121 -38.21 17.30 -40.97
N ARG A 122 -37.23 17.26 -41.88
CA ARG A 122 -35.81 17.30 -41.49
C ARG A 122 -35.43 18.62 -40.82
N ASP A 123 -35.97 19.74 -41.29
CA ASP A 123 -35.65 21.05 -40.72
C ASP A 123 -36.35 21.23 -39.36
N ALA A 124 -37.57 20.70 -39.18
CA ALA A 124 -38.23 20.59 -37.88
C ALA A 124 -37.47 19.68 -36.92
N LEU A 125 -37.02 18.49 -37.37
CA LEU A 125 -36.19 17.59 -36.56
C LEU A 125 -34.81 18.18 -36.25
N ARG A 126 -34.29 19.08 -37.10
CA ARG A 126 -33.06 19.82 -36.80
C ARG A 126 -33.29 20.86 -35.72
N VAL A 127 -34.39 21.61 -35.79
CA VAL A 127 -34.79 22.54 -34.73
C VAL A 127 -35.01 21.78 -33.42
N GLU A 128 -35.78 20.70 -33.42
CA GLU A 128 -36.03 19.88 -32.23
C GLU A 128 -34.74 19.25 -31.68
N ARG A 129 -33.82 18.81 -32.53
CA ARG A 129 -32.50 18.32 -32.10
C ARG A 129 -31.61 19.43 -31.56
N ASP A 130 -31.66 20.62 -32.15
CA ASP A 130 -30.84 21.74 -31.72
C ASP A 130 -31.42 22.35 -30.42
N GLU A 131 -32.73 22.30 -30.21
CA GLU A 131 -33.43 22.58 -28.94
C GLU A 131 -33.16 21.50 -27.89
N ALA A 132 -33.19 20.22 -28.25
CA ALA A 132 -32.81 19.13 -27.37
C ALA A 132 -31.32 19.23 -27.00
N ARG A 133 -30.44 19.65 -27.92
CA ARG A 133 -29.03 19.92 -27.62
C ARG A 133 -28.86 21.19 -26.78
N ALA A 134 -29.74 22.18 -26.90
CA ALA A 134 -29.74 23.34 -26.02
C ALA A 134 -30.23 22.97 -24.60
N GLN A 135 -31.20 22.05 -24.49
CA GLN A 135 -31.67 21.50 -23.21
C GLN A 135 -30.70 20.49 -22.58
N ASP A 136 -29.97 19.71 -23.38
CA ASP A 136 -28.94 18.74 -22.97
C ASP A 136 -27.56 19.41 -22.80
N SER A 137 -27.42 20.65 -23.27
CA SER A 137 -26.43 21.60 -22.76
C SER A 137 -26.89 22.10 -21.39
N ARG A 138 -27.06 21.18 -20.43
CA ARG A 138 -27.01 21.53 -19.01
C ARG A 138 -25.54 21.84 -18.71
N PRO A 139 -25.11 23.11 -18.68
CA PRO A 139 -23.74 23.45 -18.28
C PRO A 139 -23.42 22.80 -16.94
N ASP A 140 -24.42 22.71 -16.05
CA ASP A 140 -24.36 22.14 -14.71
C ASP A 140 -23.74 20.76 -14.65
N LEU A 141 -24.14 19.79 -15.48
CA LEU A 141 -23.58 18.43 -15.39
C LEU A 141 -22.11 18.36 -15.80
N ARG A 142 -21.67 19.17 -16.77
CA ARG A 142 -20.25 19.22 -17.16
C ARG A 142 -19.42 19.96 -16.11
N THR A 143 -19.95 21.02 -15.52
CA THR A 143 -19.31 21.69 -14.39
C THR A 143 -19.31 20.81 -13.13
N GLU A 144 -20.35 20.02 -12.89
CA GLU A 144 -20.41 19.06 -11.78
C GLU A 144 -19.45 17.90 -12.00
N LEU A 145 -19.30 17.38 -13.21
CA LEU A 145 -18.30 16.35 -13.52
C LEU A 145 -16.87 16.90 -13.44
N ALA A 146 -16.67 18.15 -13.84
CA ALA A 146 -15.39 18.84 -13.68
C ALA A 146 -15.08 19.11 -12.21
N ALA A 147 -16.07 19.54 -11.41
CA ALA A 147 -15.95 19.76 -9.98
C ALA A 147 -15.74 18.46 -9.21
N ALA A 148 -16.45 17.38 -9.56
CA ALA A 148 -16.25 16.06 -8.97
C ALA A 148 -14.88 15.49 -9.31
N ARG A 149 -14.37 15.74 -10.52
CA ARG A 149 -12.98 15.38 -10.90
C ARG A 149 -11.95 16.22 -10.16
N ALA A 150 -12.17 17.52 -10.01
CA ALA A 150 -11.31 18.39 -9.23
C ALA A 150 -11.28 17.98 -7.76
N ALA A 151 -12.44 17.67 -7.16
CA ALA A 151 -12.53 17.15 -5.79
C ALA A 151 -11.86 15.77 -5.63
N LEU A 152 -11.90 14.92 -6.67
CA LEU A 152 -11.17 13.65 -6.68
C LEU A 152 -9.65 13.84 -6.84
N GLU A 153 -9.19 14.84 -7.59
CA GLU A 153 -7.77 15.22 -7.63
C GLU A 153 -7.33 15.83 -6.31
N GLU A 154 -8.12 16.71 -5.70
CA GLU A 154 -7.84 17.31 -4.40
C GLU A 154 -7.74 16.24 -3.30
N LEU A 155 -8.68 15.28 -3.25
CA LEU A 155 -8.60 14.12 -2.34
C LEU A 155 -7.42 13.18 -2.64
N ARG A 156 -6.92 13.17 -3.88
CA ARG A 156 -5.73 12.39 -4.27
C ARG A 156 -4.44 13.10 -3.90
N ASP A 157 -4.44 14.43 -3.96
CA ASP A 157 -3.36 15.32 -3.50
C ASP A 157 -3.37 15.52 -1.97
N GLU A 158 -4.47 15.19 -1.30
CA GLU A 158 -4.57 15.01 0.17
C GLU A 158 -4.20 13.58 0.64
N ARG A 159 -3.88 12.68 -0.30
CA ARG A 159 -3.29 11.37 -0.02
C ARG A 159 -1.76 11.31 0.27
N PRO A 160 -0.93 12.39 0.33
CA PRO A 160 0.47 12.27 0.74
C PRO A 160 0.62 11.79 2.19
N ASP A 161 -0.47 11.73 2.95
CA ASP A 161 -0.48 11.08 4.26
C ASP A 161 -0.24 9.57 4.19
N ALA A 162 -0.56 8.89 3.08
CA ALA A 162 -0.22 7.49 2.91
C ALA A 162 1.29 7.27 2.78
N GLU A 163 1.97 8.12 2.01
CA GLU A 163 3.43 8.08 1.87
C GLU A 163 4.13 8.50 3.17
N ARG A 164 3.60 9.52 3.87
CA ARG A 164 4.09 9.91 5.20
C ARG A 164 3.89 8.81 6.24
N LEU A 165 2.78 8.09 6.22
CA LEU A 165 2.54 6.94 7.11
C LEU A 165 3.48 5.76 6.79
N VAL A 166 3.79 5.52 5.51
CA VAL A 166 4.78 4.50 5.12
C VAL A 166 6.18 4.92 5.56
N ALA A 167 6.57 6.19 5.38
CA ALA A 167 7.84 6.73 5.87
C ALA A 167 7.94 6.62 7.39
N ALA A 168 6.90 7.04 8.13
CA ALA A 168 6.84 6.94 9.59
C ALA A 168 6.92 5.48 10.07
N ARG A 169 6.30 4.52 9.37
CA ARG A 169 6.44 3.09 9.69
C ARG A 169 7.87 2.60 9.49
N LEU A 170 8.53 2.99 8.40
CA LEU A 170 9.92 2.64 8.16
C LEU A 170 10.85 3.24 9.23
N ASP A 171 10.55 4.46 9.69
CA ASP A 171 11.28 5.09 10.79
C ASP A 171 11.06 4.38 12.12
N VAL A 172 9.83 4.00 12.45
CA VAL A 172 9.53 3.20 13.65
C VAL A 172 10.25 1.85 13.61
N GLU A 173 10.28 1.18 12.45
CA GLU A 173 11.03 -0.08 12.30
C GLU A 173 12.54 0.13 12.45
N ARG A 174 13.08 1.22 11.89
CA ARG A 174 14.49 1.61 12.04
C ARG A 174 14.85 1.85 13.51
N LEU A 175 14.09 2.71 14.19
CA LEU A 175 14.30 3.02 15.61
C LEU A 175 14.14 1.77 16.50
N THR A 176 13.22 0.87 16.14
CA THR A 176 13.06 -0.42 16.86
C THR A 176 14.29 -1.32 16.68
N ARG A 177 14.93 -1.35 15.50
CA ARG A 177 16.17 -2.09 15.28
C ARG A 177 17.34 -1.46 16.03
N GLU A 178 17.44 -0.13 16.02
CA GLU A 178 18.46 0.61 16.77
C GLU A 178 18.33 0.39 18.28
N LEU A 179 17.10 0.45 18.84
CA LEU A 179 16.84 0.13 20.23
C LEU A 179 17.21 -1.31 20.61
N LYS A 180 16.97 -2.28 19.72
CA LYS A 180 17.39 -3.67 19.96
C LYS A 180 18.91 -3.81 19.93
N ALA A 181 19.60 -3.13 19.02
CA ALA A 181 21.06 -3.12 18.95
C ALA A 181 21.68 -2.50 20.21
N LEU A 182 21.18 -1.34 20.63
CA LEU A 182 21.64 -0.66 21.85
C LEU A 182 21.41 -1.50 23.11
N ARG A 183 20.31 -2.26 23.19
CA ARG A 183 20.10 -3.20 24.31
C ARG A 183 21.12 -4.33 24.34
N VAL A 184 21.43 -4.93 23.18
CA VAL A 184 22.46 -5.97 23.09
C VAL A 184 23.83 -5.42 23.48
N GLU A 185 24.14 -4.19 23.05
CA GLU A 185 25.38 -3.51 23.43
C GLU A 185 25.44 -3.20 24.94
N ALA A 186 24.34 -2.73 25.53
CA ALA A 186 24.25 -2.50 26.97
C ALA A 186 24.39 -3.80 27.80
N ASP A 187 23.77 -4.90 27.34
CA ASP A 187 23.90 -6.22 27.99
C ASP A 187 25.34 -6.74 27.87
N SER A 188 26.00 -6.54 26.73
CA SER A 188 27.42 -6.87 26.55
C SER A 188 28.31 -6.05 27.48
N ALA A 189 28.09 -4.74 27.54
CA ALA A 189 28.85 -3.83 28.42
C ALA A 189 28.66 -4.21 29.90
N ARG A 190 27.46 -4.61 30.30
CA ARG A 190 27.18 -5.11 31.65
C ARG A 190 27.92 -6.42 31.94
N ALA A 191 27.93 -7.37 30.99
CA ALA A 191 28.69 -8.61 31.14
C ALA A 191 30.21 -8.37 31.20
N ASP A 192 30.72 -7.38 30.47
CA ASP A 192 32.12 -6.95 30.56
C ASP A 192 32.43 -6.30 31.92
N ALA A 193 31.53 -5.44 32.42
CA ALA A 193 31.65 -4.83 33.75
C ALA A 193 31.63 -5.88 34.87
N GLU A 194 30.75 -6.87 34.80
CA GLU A 194 30.71 -7.99 35.75
C GLU A 194 32.00 -8.84 35.69
N ARG A 195 32.54 -9.07 34.48
CA ARG A 195 33.85 -9.74 34.32
C ARG A 195 34.99 -8.93 34.91
N LEU A 196 35.00 -7.60 34.73
CA LEU A 196 36.01 -6.72 35.32
C LEU A 196 35.88 -6.65 36.84
N ALA A 197 34.67 -6.57 37.38
CA ALA A 197 34.42 -6.63 38.82
C ALA A 197 34.92 -7.95 39.42
N GLY A 198 34.66 -9.08 38.75
CA GLY A 198 35.20 -10.38 39.13
C GLY A 198 36.74 -10.40 39.15
N LYS A 199 37.40 -9.80 38.14
CA LYS A 199 38.87 -9.66 38.12
C LYS A 199 39.39 -8.79 39.27
N VAL A 200 38.70 -7.69 39.58
CA VAL A 200 39.06 -6.82 40.71
C VAL A 200 38.97 -7.60 42.03
N GLU A 201 37.90 -8.36 42.23
CA GLU A 201 37.74 -9.18 43.43
C GLU A 201 38.83 -10.26 43.53
N THR A 202 39.19 -10.93 42.43
CA THR A 202 40.32 -11.88 42.44
C THR A 202 41.63 -11.19 42.77
N THR A 203 41.92 -10.03 42.17
CA THR A 203 43.17 -9.29 42.49
C THR A 203 43.19 -8.78 43.93
N ARG A 204 42.02 -8.46 44.50
CA ARG A 204 41.88 -8.07 45.91
C ARG A 204 42.13 -9.26 46.83
N GLY A 205 41.62 -10.45 46.46
CA GLY A 205 41.92 -11.71 47.14
C GLY A 205 43.41 -12.05 47.08
N ASP A 206 44.04 -11.93 45.92
CA ASP A 206 45.48 -12.16 45.74
C ASP A 206 46.32 -11.18 46.57
N ALA A 207 45.93 -9.90 46.59
CA ALA A 207 46.59 -8.88 47.41
C ALA A 207 46.45 -9.17 48.92
N ALA A 208 45.29 -9.65 49.37
CA ALA A 208 45.09 -10.07 50.76
C ALA A 208 45.95 -11.29 51.11
N ALA A 209 46.04 -12.30 50.23
CA ALA A 209 46.91 -13.46 50.41
C ALA A 209 48.40 -13.07 50.44
N LEU A 210 48.82 -12.13 49.60
CA LEU A 210 50.17 -11.55 49.63
C LEU A 210 50.45 -10.81 50.94
N ALA A 211 49.48 -10.07 51.47
CA ALA A 211 49.62 -9.39 52.77
C ALA A 211 49.76 -10.41 53.92
N GLU A 212 48.96 -11.47 53.92
CA GLU A 212 49.06 -12.55 54.89
C GLU A 212 50.42 -13.27 54.79
N ALA A 213 50.87 -13.59 53.58
CA ALA A 213 52.20 -14.17 53.36
C ALA A 213 53.34 -13.27 53.86
N ARG A 214 53.22 -11.94 53.72
CA ARG A 214 54.20 -10.99 54.28
C ARG A 214 54.20 -11.02 55.81
N THR A 215 53.03 -11.02 56.44
CA THR A 215 52.95 -11.12 57.91
C THR A 215 53.53 -12.43 58.44
N GLU A 216 53.34 -13.52 57.70
CA GLU A 216 53.92 -14.83 58.04
C GLU A 216 55.44 -14.83 57.89
N ILE A 217 55.98 -14.20 56.85
CA ILE A 217 57.44 -14.03 56.68
C ILE A 217 58.02 -13.18 57.82
N GLU A 218 57.34 -12.11 58.24
CA GLU A 218 57.78 -11.29 59.37
C GLU A 218 57.76 -12.08 60.69
N ARG A 219 56.72 -12.89 60.93
CA ARG A 219 56.67 -13.81 62.07
C ARG A 219 57.82 -14.80 62.06
N LEU A 220 58.08 -15.45 60.93
CA LEU A 220 59.19 -16.41 60.78
C LEU A 220 60.55 -15.74 60.97
N ARG A 221 60.73 -14.50 60.49
CA ARG A 221 61.95 -13.72 60.74
C ARG A 221 62.13 -13.36 62.22
N ALA A 222 61.06 -12.97 62.91
CA ALA A 222 61.09 -12.71 64.34
C ALA A 222 61.45 -13.98 65.13
N GLU A 223 60.87 -15.13 64.75
CA GLU A 223 61.20 -16.44 65.34
C GLU A 223 62.64 -16.85 65.07
N ALA A 224 63.15 -16.62 63.85
CA ALA A 224 64.55 -16.87 63.53
C ALA A 224 65.50 -15.95 64.33
N GLY A 225 65.12 -14.69 64.53
CA GLY A 225 65.84 -13.75 65.40
C GLY A 225 65.88 -14.20 66.85
N ALA A 226 64.75 -14.65 67.41
CA ALA A 226 64.67 -15.21 68.76
C ALA A 226 65.49 -16.51 68.91
N ALA A 227 65.51 -17.35 67.87
CA ALA A 227 66.37 -18.53 67.85
C ALA A 227 67.85 -18.16 67.82
N ALA A 228 68.23 -17.08 67.12
CA ALA A 228 69.59 -16.58 67.10
C ALA A 228 70.02 -16.03 68.48
N THR A 229 69.15 -15.29 69.18
CA THR A 229 69.45 -14.82 70.55
C THR A 229 69.59 -15.97 71.54
N LEU A 230 68.73 -16.98 71.46
CA LEU A 230 68.85 -18.19 72.30
C LEU A 230 70.15 -18.96 72.02
N ARG A 231 70.59 -19.05 70.75
CA ARG A 231 71.90 -19.63 70.42
C ARG A 231 73.05 -18.81 71.00
N ALA A 232 72.99 -17.48 70.90
CA ALA A 232 74.01 -16.61 71.49
C ALA A 232 74.06 -16.71 73.02
N GLU A 233 72.91 -16.86 73.69
CA GLU A 233 72.84 -17.15 75.13
C GLU A 233 73.43 -18.51 75.47
N LEU A 234 73.14 -19.56 74.69
CA LEU A 234 73.75 -20.88 74.85
C LEU A 234 75.27 -20.85 74.69
N GLU A 235 75.78 -20.12 73.70
CA GLU A 235 77.22 -19.91 73.54
C GLU A 235 77.82 -19.13 74.71
N ARG A 236 77.13 -18.11 75.22
CA ARG A 236 77.54 -17.40 76.45
C ARG A 236 77.59 -18.33 77.67
N VAL A 237 76.61 -19.22 77.82
CA VAL A 237 76.59 -20.23 78.90
C VAL A 237 77.71 -21.25 78.71
N ARG A 238 78.01 -21.66 77.47
CA ARG A 238 79.15 -22.55 77.17
C ARG A 238 80.48 -21.87 77.47
N ALA A 239 80.66 -20.61 77.08
CA ALA A 239 81.85 -19.83 77.41
C ALA A 239 82.01 -19.68 78.93
N GLY A 240 80.94 -19.36 79.66
CA GLY A 240 80.95 -19.31 81.13
C GLY A 240 81.25 -20.68 81.78
N SER A 241 80.79 -21.79 81.18
CA SER A 241 81.18 -23.14 81.60
C SER A 241 82.66 -23.40 81.38
N GLN A 242 83.23 -22.98 80.26
CA GLN A 242 84.66 -23.10 79.97
C GLN A 242 85.51 -22.26 80.91
N GLU A 243 85.05 -21.05 81.27
CA GLU A 243 85.67 -20.23 82.32
C GLU A 243 85.63 -20.92 83.69
N LEU A 244 84.51 -21.57 84.05
CA LEU A 244 84.42 -22.36 85.28
C LEU A 244 85.37 -23.57 85.26
N ASP A 245 85.50 -24.25 84.12
CA ASP A 245 86.45 -25.36 83.96
C ASP A 245 87.90 -24.88 84.04
N MET A 246 88.21 -23.71 83.47
CA MET A 246 89.52 -23.05 83.62
C MET A 246 89.80 -22.66 85.07
N LEU A 247 88.87 -22.02 85.77
CA LEU A 247 89.01 -21.66 87.19
C LEU A 247 89.16 -22.91 88.08
N ARG A 248 88.53 -24.02 87.70
CA ARG A 248 88.68 -25.31 88.37
C ARG A 248 90.07 -25.89 88.13
N ALA A 249 90.59 -25.82 86.90
CA ALA A 249 91.95 -26.22 86.58
C ALA A 249 93.00 -25.32 87.26
N GLU A 250 92.73 -24.03 87.40
CA GLU A 250 93.58 -23.06 88.12
C GLU A 250 93.57 -23.34 89.64
N LEU A 251 92.44 -23.73 90.22
CA LEU A 251 92.36 -24.24 91.59
C LEU A 251 93.07 -25.59 91.78
N GLU A 252 93.04 -26.47 90.79
CA GLU A 252 93.80 -27.73 90.78
C GLU A 252 95.32 -27.44 90.71
N SER A 253 95.72 -26.46 89.89
CA SER A 253 97.09 -25.96 89.79
C SER A 253 97.56 -25.30 91.09
N LEU A 254 96.71 -24.51 91.74
CA LEU A 254 97.02 -23.88 93.04
C LEU A 254 97.08 -24.92 94.17
N ARG A 255 96.34 -26.04 94.07
CA ARG A 255 96.46 -27.18 95.00
C ARG A 255 97.68 -28.05 94.74
N ALA A 256 98.19 -28.09 93.52
CA ALA A 256 99.46 -28.76 93.19
C ALA A 256 100.70 -27.93 93.56
N GLY A 257 100.54 -26.62 93.80
CA GLY A 257 101.63 -25.70 94.18
C GLY A 257 102.02 -25.68 95.66
N ASP A 258 101.38 -26.48 96.52
CA ASP A 258 101.70 -26.57 97.95
C ASP A 258 102.86 -27.54 98.27
N ASP A 259 103.38 -28.26 97.25
CA ASP A 259 104.52 -29.19 97.39
C ASP A 259 105.89 -28.57 97.01
N ASP A 260 105.95 -27.32 96.54
CA ASP A 260 107.19 -26.63 96.12
C ASP A 260 107.74 -25.60 97.14
N ALA A 261 107.09 -25.45 98.30
CA ALA A 261 107.55 -24.56 99.37
C ALA A 261 108.71 -25.11 100.20
N ASP A 262 108.99 -26.42 100.10
CA ASP A 262 110.12 -27.08 100.78
C ASP A 262 111.36 -27.24 99.87
N ALA A 263 111.22 -27.09 98.54
CA ALA A 263 112.32 -27.11 97.59
C ALA A 263 113.13 -25.79 97.59
N LEU A 264 112.47 -24.64 97.83
CA LEU A 264 113.12 -23.32 97.83
C LEU A 264 113.91 -22.99 99.12
N ARG A 265 113.79 -23.79 100.18
CA ARG A 265 114.62 -23.66 101.40
C ARG A 265 115.99 -24.32 101.29
N ALA A 266 116.19 -25.25 100.35
CA ALA A 266 117.48 -25.90 100.10
C ALA A 266 118.42 -25.06 99.20
N GLU A 267 117.85 -24.20 98.34
CA GLU A 267 118.59 -23.40 97.37
C GLU A 267 119.24 -22.14 97.99
N ILE A 268 118.66 -21.62 99.08
CA ILE A 268 119.17 -20.44 99.83
C ILE A 268 120.44 -20.78 100.66
N ALA A 269 120.69 -22.07 100.95
CA ALA A 269 121.92 -22.51 101.62
C ALA A 269 123.08 -22.77 100.63
N SER A 270 122.77 -23.04 99.36
CA SER A 270 123.72 -23.34 98.28
C SER A 270 124.35 -22.07 97.69
N LEU A 271 123.62 -20.96 97.62
CA LEU A 271 124.07 -19.71 97.01
C LEU A 271 124.90 -18.79 97.92
N ARG A 272 125.20 -19.21 99.16
CA ARG A 272 126.04 -18.44 100.11
C ARG A 272 127.52 -18.85 100.13
N ALA A 273 127.93 -19.80 99.29
CA ALA A 273 129.32 -20.33 99.26
C ALA A 273 130.09 -20.08 97.95
N ALA A 274 129.57 -19.24 97.05
CA ALA A 274 130.30 -18.68 95.91
C ALA A 274 130.12 -17.15 95.95
N VAL A 275 130.75 -16.41 96.87
CA VAL A 275 132.18 -16.02 96.84
C VAL A 275 132.55 -15.59 95.42
N ALA A 276 132.38 -14.30 95.15
CA ALA A 276 133.49 -13.34 95.19
C ALA A 276 134.52 -13.65 94.10
N ASP A 277 134.19 -13.23 92.87
CA ASP A 277 135.12 -12.76 91.82
C ASP A 277 134.36 -12.40 90.52
N VAL A 278 133.42 -11.44 90.56
CA VAL A 278 132.80 -10.89 89.32
C VAL A 278 132.55 -9.37 89.41
N ASP A 279 133.34 -8.63 90.19
CA ASP A 279 133.23 -7.15 90.25
C ASP A 279 133.89 -6.43 89.06
N THR A 280 134.35 -7.15 88.03
CA THR A 280 134.89 -6.57 86.78
C THR A 280 134.16 -7.00 85.51
N VAL A 281 132.99 -7.64 85.61
CA VAL A 281 132.07 -7.93 84.48
C VAL A 281 130.68 -7.29 84.70
N ARG A 282 130.45 -6.68 85.87
CA ARG A 282 129.17 -6.05 86.25
C ARG A 282 128.87 -4.75 85.48
N VAL A 283 129.91 -4.04 85.02
CA VAL A 283 129.73 -2.78 84.27
C VAL A 283 129.35 -3.04 82.81
N ASP A 284 129.93 -4.06 82.16
CA ASP A 284 129.58 -4.42 80.77
C ASP A 284 128.24 -5.20 80.68
N ALA A 285 127.83 -5.88 81.76
CA ALA A 285 126.54 -6.58 81.83
C ALA A 285 125.35 -5.66 82.19
N GLU A 286 125.58 -4.52 82.86
CA GLU A 286 124.56 -3.50 83.11
C GLU A 286 124.27 -2.68 81.83
N GLU A 287 125.26 -2.45 80.97
CA GLU A 287 125.09 -1.80 79.65
C GLU A 287 124.37 -2.72 78.64
N ALA A 288 124.71 -4.02 78.60
CA ALA A 288 124.00 -5.01 77.78
C ALA A 288 122.57 -5.33 78.30
N ARG A 289 122.30 -5.18 79.60
CA ARG A 289 120.94 -5.29 80.16
C ARG A 289 120.10 -4.05 79.86
N ALA A 290 120.67 -2.85 79.91
CA ALA A 290 119.98 -1.65 79.50
C ALA A 290 119.57 -1.70 78.01
N GLU A 291 120.46 -2.17 77.12
CA GLU A 291 120.13 -2.39 75.70
C GLU A 291 119.14 -3.54 75.48
N ALA A 292 119.19 -4.61 76.28
CA ALA A 292 118.22 -5.71 76.23
C ALA A 292 116.83 -5.29 76.73
N ASP A 293 116.75 -4.44 77.75
CA ASP A 293 115.52 -3.86 78.28
C ASP A 293 114.96 -2.81 77.31
N GLU A 294 115.81 -2.04 76.62
CA GLU A 294 115.39 -1.16 75.51
C GLU A 294 114.86 -1.98 74.32
N LEU A 295 115.50 -3.10 73.96
CA LEU A 295 115.02 -4.02 72.95
C LEU A 295 113.73 -4.76 73.37
N ALA A 296 113.56 -5.07 74.66
CA ALA A 296 112.33 -5.64 75.19
C ALA A 296 111.20 -4.60 75.19
N GLY A 297 111.50 -3.35 75.57
CA GLY A 297 110.59 -2.20 75.48
C GLY A 297 110.18 -1.90 74.04
N LEU A 298 111.12 -1.95 73.09
CA LEU A 298 110.86 -1.81 71.67
C LEU A 298 110.05 -2.99 71.11
N ARG A 299 110.28 -4.23 71.56
CA ARG A 299 109.45 -5.39 71.18
C ARG A 299 108.05 -5.33 71.76
N LEU A 300 107.88 -4.85 72.99
CA LEU A 300 106.57 -4.61 73.60
C LEU A 300 105.85 -3.45 72.90
N ALA A 301 106.54 -2.35 72.58
CA ALA A 301 105.99 -1.25 71.81
C ALA A 301 105.63 -1.66 70.38
N HIS A 302 106.45 -2.50 69.75
CA HIS A 302 106.16 -3.07 68.43
C HIS A 302 104.99 -4.07 68.51
N GLY A 303 104.89 -4.85 69.58
CA GLY A 303 103.75 -5.73 69.85
C GLY A 303 102.45 -4.95 70.11
N SER A 304 102.51 -3.87 70.87
CA SER A 304 101.34 -3.00 71.11
C SER A 304 100.96 -2.22 69.86
N LEU A 305 101.92 -1.79 69.05
CA LEU A 305 101.66 -1.15 67.77
C LEU A 305 101.03 -2.15 66.79
N LYS A 306 101.50 -3.40 66.77
CA LYS A 306 100.91 -4.45 65.94
C LYS A 306 99.49 -4.80 66.40
N ALA A 307 99.24 -4.93 67.70
CA ALA A 307 97.90 -5.15 68.23
C ALA A 307 96.96 -3.96 67.96
N ALA A 308 97.48 -2.73 68.05
CA ALA A 308 96.73 -1.54 67.66
C ALA A 308 96.46 -1.49 66.15
N HIS A 309 97.38 -2.00 65.32
CA HIS A 309 97.19 -2.10 63.88
C HIS A 309 96.15 -3.16 63.52
N GLU A 310 96.23 -4.36 64.11
CA GLU A 310 95.22 -5.42 63.95
C GLU A 310 93.84 -4.93 64.43
N SER A 311 93.78 -4.23 65.58
CA SER A 311 92.55 -3.61 66.06
C SER A 311 92.00 -2.54 65.09
N LEU A 312 92.87 -1.74 64.47
CA LEU A 312 92.46 -0.76 63.46
C LEU A 312 92.01 -1.42 62.16
N GLU A 313 92.62 -2.54 61.76
CA GLU A 313 92.19 -3.33 60.61
C GLU A 313 90.80 -3.93 60.85
N ASP A 314 90.57 -4.52 62.02
CA ASP A 314 89.26 -5.03 62.44
C ASP A 314 88.20 -3.92 62.46
N GLU A 315 88.57 -2.73 62.94
CA GLU A 315 87.68 -1.55 62.98
C GLU A 315 87.38 -1.02 61.57
N VAL A 316 88.37 -1.03 60.67
CA VAL A 316 88.17 -0.69 59.25
C VAL A 316 87.27 -1.71 58.55
N ASP A 317 87.43 -3.00 58.83
CA ASP A 317 86.58 -4.04 58.27
C ASP A 317 85.14 -3.98 58.83
N ALA A 318 84.98 -3.65 60.11
CA ALA A 318 83.66 -3.34 60.68
C ALA A 318 83.00 -2.12 60.01
N LEU A 319 83.76 -1.06 59.74
CA LEU A 319 83.26 0.11 59.00
C LEU A 319 82.90 -0.21 57.54
N ARG A 320 83.62 -1.14 56.90
CA ARG A 320 83.26 -1.65 55.55
C ARG A 320 81.96 -2.43 55.60
N ALA A 321 81.78 -3.33 56.57
CA ALA A 321 80.52 -4.07 56.74
C ALA A 321 79.32 -3.13 56.96
N ILE A 322 79.48 -2.10 57.81
CA ILE A 322 78.43 -1.08 58.01
C ILE A 322 78.12 -0.32 56.71
N ARG A 323 79.14 -0.05 55.88
CA ARG A 323 78.94 0.60 54.59
C ARG A 323 78.18 -0.28 53.61
N ASP A 324 78.50 -1.58 53.57
CA ASP A 324 77.81 -2.55 52.72
C ASP A 324 76.34 -2.70 53.15
N GLU A 325 76.06 -2.76 54.45
CA GLU A 325 74.69 -2.76 54.99
C GLU A 325 73.93 -1.47 54.62
N ARG A 326 74.59 -0.31 54.72
CA ARG A 326 73.98 0.97 54.34
C ARG A 326 73.66 0.99 52.84
N ASP A 327 74.56 0.50 52.00
CA ASP A 327 74.38 0.49 50.55
C ASP A 327 73.27 -0.51 50.15
N GLU A 328 73.14 -1.63 50.88
CA GLU A 328 72.00 -2.57 50.74
C GLU A 328 70.67 -1.91 51.14
N LEU A 329 70.61 -1.27 52.31
CA LEU A 329 69.42 -0.54 52.77
C LEU A 329 69.05 0.60 51.82
N ALA A 330 70.02 1.30 51.25
CA ALA A 330 69.79 2.32 50.23
C ALA A 330 69.16 1.72 48.96
N GLY A 331 69.64 0.54 48.52
CA GLY A 331 69.05 -0.23 47.42
C GLY A 331 67.60 -0.64 47.71
N GLN A 332 67.32 -1.16 48.91
CA GLN A 332 65.97 -1.53 49.33
C GLN A 332 65.03 -0.31 49.36
N LEU A 333 65.49 0.83 49.89
CA LEU A 333 64.71 2.09 49.88
C LEU A 333 64.44 2.59 48.46
N GLN A 334 65.40 2.47 47.55
CA GLN A 334 65.21 2.83 46.15
C GLN A 334 64.17 1.91 45.48
N GLN A 335 64.22 0.61 45.75
CA GLN A 335 63.24 -0.35 45.25
C GLN A 335 61.83 -0.08 45.78
N LEU A 336 61.69 0.18 47.08
CA LEU A 336 60.39 0.54 47.69
C LEU A 336 59.83 1.84 47.12
N ARG A 337 60.68 2.85 46.87
CA ARG A 337 60.26 4.09 46.20
C ARG A 337 59.79 3.85 44.76
N ALA A 338 60.47 2.99 44.00
CA ALA A 338 60.05 2.62 42.66
C ALA A 338 58.69 1.89 42.68
N GLN A 339 58.52 0.93 43.58
CA GLN A 339 57.25 0.22 43.77
C GLN A 339 56.12 1.17 44.17
N SER A 340 56.37 2.11 45.09
CA SER A 340 55.39 3.14 45.46
C SER A 340 55.01 4.03 44.27
N GLY A 341 55.97 4.36 43.40
CA GLY A 341 55.70 5.13 42.17
C GLY A 341 54.86 4.34 41.17
N ASP A 342 55.13 3.05 41.01
CA ASP A 342 54.33 2.16 40.16
C ASP A 342 52.89 2.00 40.69
N GLU A 343 52.72 1.86 42.01
CA GLU A 343 51.40 1.82 42.65
C GLU A 343 50.64 3.14 42.47
N GLU A 344 51.32 4.28 42.56
CA GLU A 344 50.70 5.60 42.34
C GLU A 344 50.27 5.79 40.88
N ASN A 345 51.10 5.33 39.93
CA ASN A 345 50.74 5.30 38.51
C ASN A 345 49.54 4.37 38.24
N GLN A 346 49.49 3.20 38.88
CA GLN A 346 48.34 2.28 38.77
C GLN A 346 47.06 2.90 39.35
N ARG A 347 47.16 3.61 40.49
CA ARG A 347 46.02 4.35 41.07
C ARG A 347 45.55 5.48 40.14
N ALA A 348 46.46 6.20 39.51
CA ALA A 348 46.11 7.21 38.51
C ALA A 348 45.37 6.60 37.32
N ALA A 349 45.89 5.49 36.77
CA ALA A 349 45.25 4.77 35.66
C ALA A 349 43.86 4.22 36.03
N LEU A 350 43.68 3.70 37.25
CA LEU A 350 42.36 3.30 37.76
C LEU A 350 41.43 4.50 37.92
N GLY A 351 41.94 5.65 38.38
CA GLY A 351 41.18 6.89 38.47
C GLY A 351 40.71 7.41 37.11
N ASP A 352 41.54 7.27 36.07
CA ASP A 352 41.19 7.61 34.69
C ASP A 352 40.12 6.65 34.15
N LEU A 353 40.27 5.34 34.38
CA LEU A 353 39.28 4.34 33.98
C LEU A 353 37.92 4.55 34.67
N ILE A 354 37.92 4.89 35.96
CA ILE A 354 36.69 5.21 36.70
C ILE A 354 36.00 6.43 36.08
N ARG A 355 36.76 7.48 35.72
CA ARG A 355 36.20 8.66 35.04
C ARG A 355 35.63 8.30 33.67
N GLU A 356 36.34 7.51 32.87
CA GLU A 356 35.85 7.04 31.57
C GLU A 356 34.56 6.21 31.68
N LEU A 357 34.46 5.34 32.70
CA LEU A 357 33.25 4.57 32.96
C LEU A 357 32.09 5.46 33.44
N GLN A 358 32.37 6.48 34.25
CA GLN A 358 31.38 7.46 34.68
C GLN A 358 30.86 8.27 33.49
N ASP A 359 31.74 8.74 32.61
CA ASP A 359 31.38 9.48 31.40
C ASP A 359 30.51 8.61 30.48
N ARG A 360 30.92 7.36 30.19
CA ARG A 360 30.09 6.42 29.41
C ARG A 360 28.72 6.15 30.03
N THR A 361 28.66 6.05 31.36
CA THR A 361 27.38 5.84 32.06
C THR A 361 26.48 7.05 31.90
N SER A 362 27.02 8.28 32.01
CA SER A 362 26.27 9.51 31.79
C SER A 362 25.76 9.64 30.35
N GLU A 363 26.58 9.29 29.35
CA GLU A 363 26.17 9.27 27.94
C GLU A 363 25.06 8.24 27.68
N ALA A 364 25.14 7.06 28.32
CA ALA A 364 24.11 6.04 28.24
C ALA A 364 22.79 6.48 28.90
N GLU A 365 22.85 7.23 30.00
CA GLU A 365 21.68 7.81 30.65
C GLU A 365 21.03 8.90 29.79
N ASP A 366 21.83 9.82 29.23
CA ASP A 366 21.35 10.87 28.33
C ASP A 366 20.67 10.30 27.08
N THR A 367 21.25 9.24 26.49
CA THR A 367 20.65 8.56 25.34
C THR A 367 19.35 7.84 25.71
N ARG A 368 19.30 7.17 26.87
CA ARG A 368 18.07 6.56 27.40
C ARG A 368 16.97 7.61 27.60
N ASP A 369 17.31 8.75 28.19
CA ASP A 369 16.34 9.82 28.47
C ASP A 369 15.84 10.45 27.17
N ARG A 370 16.71 10.65 26.17
CA ARG A 370 16.31 11.05 24.81
C ARG A 370 15.32 10.08 24.17
N LEU A 371 15.65 8.78 24.17
CA LEU A 371 14.80 7.74 23.59
C LEU A 371 13.46 7.60 24.32
N THR A 372 13.45 7.83 25.64
CA THR A 372 12.22 7.84 26.45
C THR A 372 11.31 9.00 26.06
N ASN A 373 11.89 10.19 25.84
CA ASN A 373 11.16 11.36 25.36
C ASN A 373 10.61 11.16 23.94
N GLU A 374 11.41 10.64 23.01
CA GLU A 374 10.97 10.32 21.64
C GLU A 374 9.82 9.30 21.65
N LEU A 375 9.90 8.29 22.50
CA LEU A 375 8.85 7.29 22.65
C LEU A 375 7.56 7.87 23.26
N ALA A 376 7.67 8.85 24.16
CA ALA A 376 6.52 9.57 24.68
C ALA A 376 5.83 10.41 23.58
N VAL A 377 6.59 11.13 22.76
CA VAL A 377 6.08 11.90 21.62
C VAL A 377 5.41 10.98 20.60
N ALA A 378 6.05 9.86 20.23
CA ALA A 378 5.47 8.90 19.29
C ALA A 378 4.15 8.30 19.81
N ARG A 379 4.02 8.07 21.13
CA ARG A 379 2.76 7.61 21.73
C ARG A 379 1.65 8.67 21.63
N GLU A 380 1.98 9.94 21.84
CA GLU A 380 1.04 11.04 21.67
C GLU A 380 0.59 11.19 20.20
N ASP A 381 1.51 11.03 19.25
CA ASP A 381 1.17 11.05 17.83
C ASP A 381 0.24 9.89 17.44
N VAL A 382 0.46 8.70 17.99
CA VAL A 382 -0.44 7.55 17.77
C VAL A 382 -1.82 7.81 18.33
N THR A 383 -1.95 8.35 19.54
CA THR A 383 -3.28 8.68 20.11
C THR A 383 -3.98 9.78 19.32
N ARG A 384 -3.23 10.78 18.84
CA ARG A 384 -3.74 11.84 17.95
C ARG A 384 -4.26 11.28 16.64
N LEU A 385 -3.49 10.41 15.97
CA LEU A 385 -3.90 9.76 14.71
C LEU A 385 -5.10 8.84 14.91
N GLN A 386 -5.18 8.12 16.02
CA GLN A 386 -6.35 7.32 16.37
C GLN A 386 -7.61 8.19 16.54
N GLY A 387 -7.48 9.37 17.18
CA GLY A 387 -8.58 10.32 17.30
C GLY A 387 -9.04 10.87 15.95
N LEU A 388 -8.11 11.22 15.05
CA LEU A 388 -8.43 11.67 13.70
C LEU A 388 -9.10 10.57 12.86
N LEU A 389 -8.64 9.33 12.99
CA LEU A 389 -9.23 8.19 12.29
C LEU A 389 -10.67 7.92 12.78
N ALA A 390 -10.90 7.93 14.09
CA ALA A 390 -12.24 7.80 14.65
C ALA A 390 -13.19 8.91 14.18
N ALA A 391 -12.72 10.16 14.16
CA ALA A 391 -13.51 11.28 13.65
C ALA A 391 -13.83 11.15 12.15
N ARG A 392 -12.89 10.60 11.36
CA ARG A 392 -13.12 10.35 9.92
C ARG A 392 -14.10 9.21 9.69
N GLU A 393 -14.03 8.16 10.49
CA GLU A 393 -14.99 7.05 10.45
C GLU A 393 -16.40 7.53 10.79
N GLU A 394 -16.55 8.36 11.84
CA GLU A 394 -17.84 8.98 12.19
C GLU A 394 -18.38 9.91 11.09
N ALA A 395 -17.50 10.68 10.44
CA ALA A 395 -17.90 11.52 9.31
C ALA A 395 -18.36 10.69 8.10
N LEU A 396 -17.71 9.54 7.83
CA LEU A 396 -18.10 8.64 6.75
C LEU A 396 -19.44 7.96 7.03
N THR A 397 -19.67 7.47 8.26
CA THR A 397 -20.96 6.86 8.62
C THR A 397 -22.10 7.88 8.59
N SER A 398 -21.84 9.13 9.02
CA SER A 398 -22.81 10.23 8.88
C SER A 398 -23.13 10.53 7.41
N ALA A 399 -22.11 10.61 6.54
CA ALA A 399 -22.31 10.86 5.12
C ALA A 399 -23.04 9.70 4.41
N GLU A 400 -22.79 8.46 4.82
CA GLU A 400 -23.52 7.28 4.34
C GLU A 400 -25.00 7.36 4.75
N ALA A 401 -25.30 7.68 6.01
CA ALA A 401 -26.68 7.85 6.48
C ALA A 401 -27.42 8.99 5.73
N GLU A 402 -26.77 10.13 5.51
CA GLU A 402 -27.34 11.23 4.72
C GLU A 402 -27.55 10.86 3.24
N ALA A 403 -26.69 10.01 2.67
CA ALA A 403 -26.84 9.53 1.31
C ALA A 403 -28.00 8.53 1.21
N GLU A 404 -28.16 7.64 2.19
CA GLU A 404 -29.30 6.72 2.28
C GLU A 404 -30.62 7.49 2.42
N GLU A 405 -30.68 8.49 3.31
CA GLU A 405 -31.87 9.35 3.48
C GLU A 405 -32.24 10.08 2.17
N ARG A 406 -31.24 10.60 1.45
CA ARG A 406 -31.47 11.22 0.13
C ARG A 406 -32.05 10.22 -0.88
N VAL A 407 -31.50 9.01 -0.97
CA VAL A 407 -32.02 7.97 -1.87
C VAL A 407 -33.44 7.55 -1.48
N GLU A 408 -33.75 7.43 -0.19
CA GLU A 408 -35.10 7.15 0.28
C GLU A 408 -36.09 8.28 -0.05
N SER A 409 -35.67 9.53 0.12
CA SER A 409 -36.47 10.70 -0.25
C SER A 409 -36.77 10.76 -1.75
N GLU A 410 -35.79 10.44 -2.60
CA GLU A 410 -35.98 10.35 -4.05
C GLU A 410 -36.91 9.20 -4.42
N ARG A 411 -36.75 8.04 -3.79
CA ARG A 411 -37.66 6.90 -3.98
C ARG A 411 -39.09 7.27 -3.59
N ALA A 412 -39.30 7.94 -2.46
CA ALA A 412 -40.62 8.43 -2.05
C ALA A 412 -41.20 9.44 -3.05
N ALA A 413 -40.39 10.36 -3.58
CA ALA A 413 -40.83 11.31 -4.61
C ALA A 413 -41.23 10.59 -5.92
N THR A 414 -40.46 9.58 -6.33
CA THR A 414 -40.79 8.80 -7.55
C THR A 414 -42.04 7.96 -7.38
N THR A 415 -42.27 7.34 -6.21
CA THR A 415 -43.50 6.59 -5.95
C THR A 415 -44.71 7.50 -5.90
N GLU A 416 -44.58 8.69 -5.32
CA GLU A 416 -45.62 9.72 -5.35
C GLU A 416 -45.94 10.17 -6.79
N MET A 417 -44.92 10.45 -7.60
CA MET A 417 -45.07 10.82 -9.00
C MET A 417 -45.75 9.72 -9.82
N HIS A 418 -45.37 8.45 -9.61
CA HIS A 418 -46.06 7.31 -10.22
C HIS A 418 -47.52 7.19 -9.76
N GLY A 419 -47.81 7.44 -8.49
CA GLY A 419 -49.17 7.52 -7.97
C GLY A 419 -50.00 8.60 -8.68
N ARG A 420 -49.47 9.82 -8.78
CA ARG A 420 -50.12 10.93 -9.49
C ARG A 420 -50.35 10.62 -10.98
N LEU A 421 -49.38 10.01 -11.65
CA LEU A 421 -49.53 9.57 -13.05
C LEU A 421 -50.60 8.49 -13.22
N ALA A 422 -50.69 7.55 -12.27
CA ALA A 422 -51.74 6.53 -12.28
C ALA A 422 -53.12 7.16 -12.14
N THR A 423 -53.31 8.08 -11.18
CA THR A 423 -54.57 8.82 -11.00
C THR A 423 -54.92 9.66 -12.24
N ALA A 424 -53.96 10.39 -12.81
CA ALA A 424 -54.19 11.18 -14.02
C ALA A 424 -54.57 10.29 -15.22
N ARG A 425 -53.99 9.09 -15.32
CA ARG A 425 -54.36 8.10 -16.35
C ARG A 425 -55.77 7.57 -16.13
N GLU A 426 -56.16 7.27 -14.90
CA GLU A 426 -57.53 6.84 -14.58
C GLU A 426 -58.56 7.94 -14.87
N GLU A 427 -58.24 9.20 -14.57
CA GLU A 427 -59.08 10.35 -14.90
C GLU A 427 -59.22 10.54 -16.41
N ALA A 428 -58.11 10.45 -17.16
CA ALA A 428 -58.14 10.51 -18.61
C ALA A 428 -58.98 9.35 -19.18
N GLN A 429 -58.81 8.12 -18.67
CA GLN A 429 -59.62 6.97 -19.08
C GLN A 429 -61.12 7.19 -18.77
N ARG A 430 -61.45 7.72 -17.59
CA ARG A 430 -62.83 8.09 -17.24
C ARG A 430 -63.41 9.13 -18.19
N SER A 431 -62.63 10.14 -18.57
CA SER A 431 -63.08 11.17 -19.54
C SER A 431 -63.35 10.56 -20.92
N VAL A 432 -62.48 9.67 -21.40
CA VAL A 432 -62.65 8.99 -22.70
C VAL A 432 -63.88 8.09 -22.70
N VAL A 433 -64.14 7.39 -21.60
CA VAL A 433 -65.37 6.58 -21.46
C VAL A 433 -66.61 7.46 -21.44
N ALA A 434 -66.60 8.58 -20.71
CA ALA A 434 -67.72 9.51 -20.68
C ALA A 434 -67.99 10.15 -22.06
N GLU A 435 -66.94 10.55 -22.78
CA GLU A 435 -67.06 11.03 -24.17
C GLU A 435 -67.60 9.92 -25.09
N ALA A 436 -67.16 8.67 -24.94
CA ALA A 436 -67.68 7.55 -25.72
C ALA A 436 -69.18 7.34 -25.47
N GLU A 437 -69.61 7.33 -24.21
CA GLU A 437 -71.03 7.25 -23.82
C GLU A 437 -71.85 8.41 -24.38
N GLU A 438 -71.30 9.64 -24.38
CA GLU A 438 -71.94 10.79 -25.00
C GLU A 438 -72.06 10.63 -26.51
N THR A 439 -71.02 10.13 -27.20
CA THR A 439 -71.10 9.87 -28.64
C THR A 439 -72.09 8.76 -28.98
N GLU A 440 -72.20 7.73 -28.15
CA GLU A 440 -73.22 6.68 -28.31
C GLU A 440 -74.63 7.24 -28.09
N ARG A 441 -74.80 8.11 -27.09
CA ARG A 441 -76.06 8.82 -26.87
C ARG A 441 -76.44 9.68 -28.07
N LEU A 442 -75.50 10.47 -28.61
CA LEU A 442 -75.72 11.32 -29.78
C LEU A 442 -76.03 10.48 -31.03
N ARG A 443 -75.37 9.33 -31.22
CA ARG A 443 -75.71 8.38 -32.29
C ARG A 443 -77.13 7.85 -32.15
N ALA A 444 -77.52 7.43 -30.94
CA ALA A 444 -78.88 6.96 -30.68
C ALA A 444 -79.95 8.06 -30.84
N GLU A 445 -79.62 9.32 -30.56
CA GLU A 445 -80.48 10.48 -30.86
C GLU A 445 -80.59 10.73 -32.37
N LEU A 446 -79.47 10.65 -33.11
CA LEU A 446 -79.47 10.77 -34.56
C LEU A 446 -80.26 9.65 -35.24
N ASP A 447 -80.09 8.40 -34.82
CA ASP A 447 -80.82 7.26 -35.36
C ASP A 447 -82.34 7.42 -35.11
N ARG A 448 -82.74 7.85 -33.90
CA ARG A 448 -84.15 8.20 -33.62
C ARG A 448 -84.67 9.31 -34.53
N SER A 449 -83.91 10.40 -34.69
CA SER A 449 -84.30 11.51 -35.58
C SER A 449 -84.44 11.07 -37.04
N ARG A 450 -83.59 10.14 -37.48
CA ARG A 450 -83.64 9.55 -38.81
C ARG A 450 -84.87 8.66 -38.97
N GLU A 451 -85.16 7.79 -38.02
CA GLU A 451 -86.37 6.96 -38.04
C GLU A 451 -87.64 7.83 -38.06
N ASP A 452 -87.70 8.89 -37.25
CA ASP A 452 -88.84 9.80 -37.23
C ASP A 452 -89.00 10.52 -38.59
N ALA A 453 -87.90 10.96 -39.21
CA ALA A 453 -87.92 11.53 -40.55
C ALA A 453 -88.35 10.50 -41.62
N GLU A 454 -87.89 9.24 -41.52
CA GLU A 454 -88.31 8.16 -42.41
C GLU A 454 -89.80 7.83 -42.24
N ARG A 455 -90.34 7.87 -41.02
CA ARG A 455 -91.79 7.71 -40.76
C ARG A 455 -92.60 8.86 -41.33
N LEU A 456 -92.14 10.10 -41.18
CA LEU A 456 -92.79 11.28 -41.80
C LEU A 456 -92.81 11.16 -43.32
N LEU A 457 -91.68 10.81 -43.95
CA LEU A 457 -91.60 10.58 -45.39
C LEU A 457 -92.49 9.42 -45.85
N ALA A 458 -92.60 8.35 -45.05
CA ALA A 458 -93.50 7.24 -45.35
C ALA A 458 -94.98 7.67 -45.26
N ALA A 459 -95.33 8.50 -44.26
CA ALA A 459 -96.66 9.09 -44.14
C ALA A 459 -96.98 10.01 -45.32
N GLU A 460 -96.07 10.91 -45.69
CA GLU A 460 -96.20 11.77 -46.87
C GLU A 460 -96.35 10.93 -48.16
N ARG A 461 -95.56 9.87 -48.33
CA ARG A 461 -95.69 8.95 -49.48
C ARG A 461 -97.04 8.23 -49.50
N ALA A 462 -97.55 7.83 -48.34
CA ALA A 462 -98.86 7.21 -48.23
C ALA A 462 -99.99 8.22 -48.55
N GLU A 463 -99.87 9.47 -48.10
CA GLU A 463 -100.78 10.55 -48.47
C GLU A 463 -100.73 10.86 -49.96
N VAL A 464 -99.53 10.96 -50.57
CA VAL A 464 -99.37 11.16 -52.01
C VAL A 464 -99.95 9.99 -52.80
N ALA A 465 -99.74 8.74 -52.36
CA ALA A 465 -100.32 7.56 -52.98
C ALA A 465 -101.86 7.61 -52.92
N ARG A 466 -102.42 7.98 -51.76
CA ARG A 466 -103.85 8.18 -51.57
C ARG A 466 -104.40 9.29 -52.48
N LEU A 467 -103.76 10.46 -52.51
CA LEU A 467 -104.15 11.57 -53.38
C LEU A 467 -104.06 11.19 -54.87
N ARG A 468 -103.08 10.38 -55.26
CA ARG A 468 -102.94 9.87 -56.62
C ARG A 468 -104.06 8.89 -56.98
N GLU A 469 -104.44 8.01 -56.06
CA GLU A 469 -105.58 7.11 -56.23
C GLU A 469 -106.91 7.88 -56.30
N GLU A 470 -107.06 8.93 -55.47
CA GLU A 470 -108.22 9.83 -55.49
C GLU A 470 -108.30 10.61 -56.81
N LEU A 471 -107.16 11.06 -57.36
CA LEU A 471 -107.07 11.67 -58.69
C LEU A 471 -107.38 10.69 -59.84
N LEU A 472 -106.95 9.44 -59.72
CA LEU A 472 -107.24 8.40 -60.72
C LEU A 472 -108.72 7.97 -60.71
N ASN A 473 -109.36 7.97 -59.55
CA ASN A 473 -110.79 7.66 -59.40
C ASN A 473 -111.70 8.87 -59.70
N SER A 474 -111.14 10.09 -59.71
CA SER A 474 -111.79 11.27 -60.25
C SER A 474 -111.80 11.19 -61.80
N GLU A 475 -112.63 10.31 -62.36
CA GLU A 475 -112.99 10.34 -63.79
C GLU A 475 -113.69 11.68 -64.09
N VAL A 476 -112.89 12.65 -64.55
CA VAL A 476 -113.39 13.89 -65.13
C VAL A 476 -113.84 13.58 -66.57
N PRO A 477 -115.11 13.81 -66.93
CA PRO A 477 -115.60 13.53 -68.27
C PRO A 477 -114.89 14.38 -69.33
N ASP A 478 -114.41 13.69 -70.37
CA ASP A 478 -113.73 14.22 -71.54
C ASP A 478 -114.47 15.38 -72.22
N GLY A 479 -113.73 16.44 -72.55
CA GLY A 479 -114.22 17.43 -73.52
C GLY A 479 -113.37 18.69 -73.71
N GLU A 480 -113.01 19.43 -72.65
CA GLU A 480 -112.48 20.81 -72.82
C GLU A 480 -111.37 21.22 -71.83
N LEU A 481 -110.71 20.27 -71.15
CA LEU A 481 -109.67 20.57 -70.14
C LEU A 481 -108.22 20.46 -70.65
N ASP A 482 -108.01 20.13 -71.92
CA ASP A 482 -106.70 19.73 -72.44
C ASP A 482 -105.67 20.90 -72.45
N GLU A 483 -106.10 22.14 -72.64
CA GLU A 483 -105.18 23.29 -72.76
C GLU A 483 -104.90 24.01 -71.43
N ALA A 484 -105.85 23.97 -70.49
CA ALA A 484 -105.68 24.48 -69.13
C ALA A 484 -104.81 23.53 -68.29
N SER A 485 -105.04 22.22 -68.43
CA SER A 485 -104.24 21.19 -67.75
C SER A 485 -102.79 21.20 -68.26
N ARG A 486 -102.57 21.41 -69.56
CA ARG A 486 -101.22 21.54 -70.13
C ARG A 486 -100.47 22.77 -69.61
N ARG A 487 -101.14 23.93 -69.49
CA ARG A 487 -100.55 25.14 -68.89
C ARG A 487 -100.26 24.98 -67.39
N MET A 488 -101.09 24.23 -66.67
CA MET A 488 -100.86 23.90 -65.27
C MET A 488 -99.68 22.94 -65.11
N VAL A 489 -99.59 21.88 -65.93
CA VAL A 489 -98.45 20.95 -65.94
C VAL A 489 -97.15 21.68 -66.30
N GLU A 490 -97.14 22.58 -67.29
CA GLU A 490 -95.94 23.38 -67.58
C GLU A 490 -95.56 24.33 -66.44
N ARG A 491 -96.53 24.89 -65.72
CA ARG A 491 -96.24 25.73 -64.54
C ARG A 491 -95.62 24.89 -63.43
N VAL A 492 -96.22 23.74 -63.14
CA VAL A 492 -95.70 22.77 -62.16
C VAL A 492 -94.31 22.31 -62.57
N GLN A 493 -94.07 21.99 -63.84
CA GLN A 493 -92.75 21.59 -64.35
C GLN A 493 -91.71 22.70 -64.13
N ARG A 494 -92.05 23.97 -64.42
CA ARG A 494 -91.15 25.12 -64.19
C ARG A 494 -90.88 25.38 -62.71
N GLU A 495 -91.87 25.19 -61.85
CA GLU A 495 -91.69 25.29 -60.41
C GLU A 495 -90.79 24.17 -59.89
N LEU A 496 -91.02 22.94 -60.35
CA LEU A 496 -90.22 21.77 -59.98
C LEU A 496 -88.77 21.88 -60.48
N ASP A 497 -88.55 22.48 -61.65
CA ASP A 497 -87.20 22.77 -62.15
C ASP A 497 -86.53 23.94 -61.40
N ARG A 498 -87.29 24.95 -60.93
CA ARG A 498 -86.77 25.97 -60.00
C ARG A 498 -86.38 25.37 -58.65
N GLU A 499 -87.20 24.48 -58.10
CA GLU A 499 -86.89 23.79 -56.84
C GLU A 499 -85.68 22.87 -56.99
N ARG A 500 -85.54 22.16 -58.11
CA ARG A 500 -84.33 21.37 -58.41
C ARG A 500 -83.09 22.24 -58.60
N ALA A 501 -83.23 23.46 -59.14
CA ALA A 501 -82.12 24.41 -59.22
C ALA A 501 -81.74 24.91 -57.82
N ALA A 502 -82.71 25.32 -56.99
CA ALA A 502 -82.49 25.73 -55.60
C ALA A 502 -81.86 24.61 -54.75
N SER A 503 -82.34 23.37 -54.89
CA SER A 503 -81.79 22.19 -54.22
C SER A 503 -80.34 21.93 -54.61
N ARG A 504 -79.97 22.17 -55.87
CA ARG A 504 -78.57 22.07 -56.31
C ARG A 504 -77.69 23.16 -55.71
N THR A 505 -78.22 24.38 -55.55
CA THR A 505 -77.51 25.48 -54.87
C THR A 505 -77.29 25.15 -53.39
N LEU A 506 -78.33 24.74 -52.67
CA LEU A 506 -78.21 24.36 -51.26
C LEU A 506 -77.24 23.19 -51.03
N ARG A 507 -77.19 22.21 -51.94
CA ARG A 507 -76.19 21.14 -51.87
C ARG A 507 -74.76 21.66 -52.01
N ARG A 508 -74.51 22.62 -52.90
CA ARG A 508 -73.18 23.24 -53.05
C ARG A 508 -72.80 24.03 -51.81
N GLU A 509 -73.75 24.78 -51.23
CA GLU A 509 -73.51 25.52 -49.98
C GLU A 509 -73.18 24.56 -48.82
N LEU A 510 -73.88 23.43 -48.70
CA LEU A 510 -73.56 22.41 -47.70
C LEU A 510 -72.20 21.73 -47.95
N GLU A 511 -71.80 21.53 -49.21
CA GLU A 511 -70.46 21.03 -49.54
C GLU A 511 -69.37 22.03 -49.17
N ILE A 512 -69.59 23.33 -49.40
CA ILE A 512 -68.69 24.42 -49.00
C ILE A 512 -68.55 24.45 -47.47
N LEU A 513 -69.65 24.44 -46.72
CA LEU A 513 -69.61 24.43 -45.25
C LEU A 513 -68.94 23.18 -44.68
N ARG A 514 -69.12 22.01 -45.31
CA ARG A 514 -68.39 20.79 -44.90
C ARG A 514 -66.90 20.91 -45.16
N ALA A 515 -66.50 21.49 -46.30
CA ALA A 515 -65.10 21.73 -46.61
C ALA A 515 -64.47 22.71 -45.61
N GLU A 516 -65.17 23.81 -45.29
CA GLU A 516 -64.74 24.78 -44.27
C GLU A 516 -64.58 24.13 -42.89
N SER A 517 -65.55 23.34 -42.39
CA SER A 517 -65.37 22.69 -41.08
C SER A 517 -64.26 21.62 -41.06
N ALA A 518 -63.98 21.00 -42.21
CA ALA A 518 -62.88 20.06 -42.35
C ALA A 518 -61.52 20.77 -42.44
N GLU A 519 -61.49 22.00 -42.92
CA GLU A 519 -60.32 22.88 -42.91
C GLU A 519 -60.08 23.48 -41.52
N GLU A 520 -61.15 23.87 -40.82
CA GLU A 520 -61.11 24.36 -39.43
C GLU A 520 -60.66 23.27 -38.45
N ARG A 521 -61.07 22.01 -38.65
CA ARG A 521 -60.53 20.88 -37.87
C ARG A 521 -59.05 20.62 -38.16
N ARG A 522 -58.59 20.84 -39.40
CA ARG A 522 -57.18 20.73 -39.76
C ARG A 522 -56.36 21.90 -39.21
N SER A 523 -56.90 23.11 -39.17
CA SER A 523 -56.22 24.26 -38.56
C SER A 523 -56.15 24.12 -37.04
N HIS A 524 -57.22 23.65 -36.39
CA HIS A 524 -57.20 23.38 -34.95
C HIS A 524 -56.28 22.23 -34.55
N SER A 525 -56.18 21.15 -35.34
CA SER A 525 -55.27 20.04 -35.01
C SER A 525 -53.79 20.37 -35.24
N ASN A 526 -53.48 21.31 -36.12
CA ASN A 526 -52.10 21.79 -36.33
C ASN A 526 -51.73 23.01 -35.46
N GLY A 527 -52.70 23.69 -34.85
CA GLY A 527 -52.49 24.93 -34.11
C GLY A 527 -52.22 24.81 -32.61
N THR A 528 -52.34 23.62 -32.00
CA THR A 528 -52.28 23.46 -30.53
C THR A 528 -50.90 23.15 -29.95
N ILE A 529 -49.81 23.41 -30.68
CA ILE A 529 -48.43 23.34 -30.16
C ILE A 529 -47.66 24.61 -30.58
N ALA A 530 -48.12 25.79 -30.15
CA ALA A 530 -47.32 27.01 -30.07
C ALA A 530 -48.16 28.11 -29.39
N GLY A 531 -48.21 28.09 -28.07
CA GLY A 531 -48.81 29.15 -27.27
C GLY A 531 -48.01 29.34 -26.00
N GLU A 532 -47.01 30.22 -26.08
CA GLU A 532 -46.26 30.77 -24.96
C GLU A 532 -47.22 31.39 -23.94
N ASP A 533 -47.09 31.00 -22.68
CA ASP A 533 -47.58 31.75 -21.52
C ASP A 533 -46.35 32.14 -20.68
N PRO A 534 -45.89 33.41 -20.69
CA PRO A 534 -44.65 33.79 -20.04
C PRO A 534 -44.93 34.47 -18.69
N THR A 535 -45.52 33.77 -17.72
CA THR A 535 -45.41 34.18 -16.31
C THR A 535 -45.81 33.05 -15.38
N LEU A 536 -44.85 32.29 -14.85
CA LEU A 536 -44.84 31.67 -13.51
C LEU A 536 -43.52 30.89 -13.30
N PRO A 537 -42.83 31.01 -12.15
CA PRO A 537 -41.62 30.26 -11.86
C PRO A 537 -41.95 28.98 -11.06
N GLY A 538 -41.51 27.80 -11.51
CA GLY A 538 -41.63 26.54 -10.75
C GLY A 538 -41.00 25.33 -11.45
N PRO A 539 -40.46 24.34 -10.72
CA PRO A 539 -39.25 23.61 -11.10
C PRO A 539 -39.46 22.42 -12.03
N ALA A 540 -38.39 22.12 -12.76
CA ALA A 540 -38.25 21.14 -13.82
C ALA A 540 -38.49 19.68 -13.39
N THR A 541 -39.28 18.94 -14.16
CA THR A 541 -39.00 17.56 -14.61
C THR A 541 -39.97 17.19 -15.74
N SER A 542 -39.50 17.14 -16.99
CA SER A 542 -40.26 16.56 -18.11
C SER A 542 -39.42 15.49 -18.81
N ALA A 543 -39.72 14.23 -18.51
CA ALA A 543 -39.26 13.07 -19.26
C ALA A 543 -40.34 12.64 -20.26
N GLY A 544 -39.90 12.43 -21.50
CA GLY A 544 -40.58 12.01 -22.73
C GLY A 544 -41.91 11.25 -22.65
N ARG A 545 -42.90 11.79 -23.36
CA ARG A 545 -44.14 11.13 -23.75
C ARG A 545 -43.87 10.21 -24.94
N GLY A 546 -44.18 8.92 -24.78
CA GLY A 546 -43.87 7.86 -25.73
C GLY A 546 -44.65 7.91 -27.04
N ARG A 547 -43.90 7.81 -28.14
CA ARG A 547 -44.38 7.36 -29.46
C ARG A 547 -44.16 5.85 -29.54
N SER A 548 -45.21 5.08 -29.85
CA SER A 548 -45.11 3.62 -29.95
C SER A 548 -44.27 3.19 -31.15
N PRO A 549 -43.37 2.20 -31.02
CA PRO A 549 -42.76 1.55 -32.16
C PRO A 549 -43.50 0.25 -32.47
N VAL A 550 -44.29 0.29 -33.55
CA VAL A 550 -44.68 -0.89 -34.31
C VAL A 550 -43.47 -1.28 -35.16
N ASP A 551 -42.78 -2.35 -34.77
CA ASP A 551 -42.02 -3.31 -35.62
C ASP A 551 -40.82 -3.90 -34.87
N THR A 552 -40.98 -5.08 -34.27
CA THR A 552 -39.85 -5.99 -34.04
C THR A 552 -40.25 -7.46 -33.99
N PRO A 553 -39.82 -8.29 -34.95
CA PRO A 553 -39.43 -9.68 -34.70
C PRO A 553 -37.89 -9.84 -34.69
N ARG A 554 -37.15 -8.82 -34.24
CA ARG A 554 -35.68 -8.86 -34.12
C ARG A 554 -35.11 -8.72 -32.70
N ARG A 555 -35.95 -8.44 -31.67
CA ARG A 555 -35.46 -8.28 -30.28
C ARG A 555 -35.43 -9.57 -29.44
N VAL A 556 -35.97 -10.68 -29.93
CA VAL A 556 -35.92 -11.96 -29.20
C VAL A 556 -34.57 -12.69 -29.39
N ALA A 557 -33.75 -12.31 -30.38
CA ALA A 557 -32.42 -12.87 -30.58
C ALA A 557 -31.34 -12.26 -29.66
N ALA A 558 -31.53 -11.01 -29.19
CA ALA A 558 -30.57 -10.34 -28.30
C ALA A 558 -30.73 -10.69 -26.82
N ALA A 559 -31.88 -11.28 -26.42
CA ALA A 559 -32.12 -11.68 -25.03
C ALA A 559 -31.63 -13.11 -24.70
N ARG A 560 -31.20 -13.92 -25.69
CA ARG A 560 -30.63 -15.26 -25.45
C ARG A 560 -29.11 -15.34 -25.52
N SER A 561 -28.42 -14.31 -26.02
CA SER A 561 -26.94 -14.27 -26.06
C SER A 561 -26.29 -13.69 -24.80
N GLY A 562 -27.07 -13.25 -23.80
CA GLY A 562 -26.56 -12.63 -22.56
C GLY A 562 -26.38 -13.56 -21.36
N ALA A 563 -26.78 -14.84 -21.44
CA ALA A 563 -26.80 -15.74 -20.28
C ALA A 563 -25.49 -16.54 -20.06
N SER A 564 -24.36 -16.08 -20.60
CA SER A 564 -23.04 -16.71 -20.40
C SER A 564 -21.92 -15.72 -20.08
N THR A 565 -22.24 -14.50 -19.62
CA THR A 565 -21.25 -13.64 -18.98
C THR A 565 -20.83 -14.27 -17.66
N ARG A 566 -19.68 -14.96 -17.71
CA ARG A 566 -18.93 -15.44 -16.56
C ARG A 566 -18.89 -14.35 -15.49
N VAL A 567 -19.27 -14.73 -14.27
CA VAL A 567 -19.03 -13.99 -13.04
C VAL A 567 -17.63 -13.36 -13.11
N PRO A 568 -17.49 -12.03 -13.04
CA PRO A 568 -16.17 -11.42 -12.97
C PRO A 568 -15.49 -11.99 -11.72
N LYS A 569 -14.38 -12.70 -11.91
CA LYS A 569 -13.50 -13.08 -10.81
C LYS A 569 -12.97 -11.77 -10.24
N VAL A 570 -13.62 -11.27 -9.20
CA VAL A 570 -13.08 -10.21 -8.36
C VAL A 570 -11.72 -10.71 -7.89
N PRO A 571 -10.61 -10.08 -8.28
CA PRO A 571 -9.31 -10.48 -7.77
C PRO A 571 -9.38 -10.35 -6.24
N PRO A 572 -8.99 -11.40 -5.48
CA PRO A 572 -9.07 -11.35 -4.03
C PRO A 572 -8.30 -10.12 -3.55
N ASN A 573 -8.97 -9.28 -2.76
CA ASN A 573 -8.39 -8.05 -2.24
C ASN A 573 -7.04 -8.39 -1.57
N PRO A 574 -5.91 -7.81 -2.01
CA PRO A 574 -4.60 -8.11 -1.44
C PRO A 574 -4.56 -7.87 0.07
N ILE A 575 -5.39 -6.97 0.59
CA ILE A 575 -5.54 -6.70 2.02
C ILE A 575 -6.10 -7.90 2.77
N ALA A 576 -7.10 -8.61 2.21
CA ALA A 576 -7.70 -9.79 2.83
C ALA A 576 -6.71 -10.96 2.90
N LEU A 577 -5.81 -11.09 1.92
CA LEU A 577 -4.74 -12.09 1.96
C LEU A 577 -3.67 -11.75 3.01
N TRP A 578 -3.36 -10.47 3.19
CA TRP A 578 -2.43 -10.00 4.21
C TRP A 578 -2.98 -10.15 5.62
N THR A 579 -4.26 -9.85 5.86
CA THR A 579 -4.89 -10.02 7.17
C THR A 579 -4.93 -11.49 7.59
N VAL A 580 -5.28 -12.41 6.68
CA VAL A 580 -5.24 -13.85 6.97
C VAL A 580 -3.83 -14.33 7.29
N ARG A 581 -2.80 -13.86 6.56
CA ARG A 581 -1.40 -14.18 6.86
C ARG A 581 -0.94 -13.65 8.21
N LEU A 582 -1.31 -12.42 8.56
CA LEU A 582 -0.98 -11.80 9.85
C LEU A 582 -1.62 -12.59 11.01
N ILE A 583 -2.91 -12.92 10.89
CA ILE A 583 -3.64 -13.70 11.90
C ILE A 583 -2.98 -15.08 12.07
N THR A 584 -2.59 -15.73 10.97
CA THR A 584 -1.93 -17.04 11.02
C THR A 584 -0.57 -16.97 11.70
N ALA A 585 0.23 -15.92 11.43
CA ALA A 585 1.53 -15.72 12.06
C ALA A 585 1.41 -15.48 13.57
N VAL A 586 0.45 -14.65 14.01
CA VAL A 586 0.18 -14.41 15.43
C VAL A 586 -0.24 -15.69 16.14
N LEU A 587 -1.08 -16.51 15.51
CA LEU A 587 -1.55 -17.78 16.08
C LEU A 587 -0.40 -18.79 16.24
N ILE A 588 0.53 -18.86 15.28
CA ILE A 588 1.74 -19.69 15.37
C ILE A 588 2.64 -19.23 16.52
N VAL A 589 2.87 -17.92 16.66
CA VAL A 589 3.69 -17.38 17.76
C VAL A 589 3.05 -17.67 19.11
N ALA A 590 1.73 -17.48 19.25
CA ALA A 590 1.00 -17.82 20.46
C ALA A 590 1.12 -19.32 20.81
N MET A 591 1.04 -20.19 19.79
CA MET A 591 1.18 -21.64 19.98
C MET A 591 2.60 -22.04 20.41
N ILE A 592 3.64 -21.39 19.87
CA ILE A 592 5.03 -21.59 20.29
C ILE A 592 5.23 -21.16 21.75
N VAL A 593 4.73 -19.98 22.12
CA VAL A 593 4.81 -19.49 23.51
C VAL A 593 4.09 -20.44 24.47
N ALA A 594 2.90 -20.92 24.11
CA ALA A 594 2.16 -21.90 24.90
C ALA A 594 2.93 -23.22 25.03
N LEU A 595 3.60 -23.68 23.97
CA LEU A 595 4.42 -24.89 23.99
C LEU A 595 5.66 -24.74 24.89
N VAL A 596 6.32 -23.58 24.85
CA VAL A 596 7.47 -23.27 25.72
C VAL A 596 7.05 -23.23 27.19
N LEU A 597 5.93 -22.58 27.49
CA LEU A 597 5.38 -22.56 28.86
C LEU A 597 5.01 -23.96 29.35
N LEU A 598 4.43 -24.80 28.48
CA LEU A 598 4.08 -26.17 28.82
C LEU A 598 5.33 -27.04 29.01
N ALA A 599 6.38 -26.85 28.21
CA ALA A 599 7.67 -27.53 28.39
C ALA A 599 8.36 -27.11 29.70
N GLN A 600 8.31 -25.83 30.08
CA GLN A 600 8.82 -25.33 31.36
C GLN A 600 8.06 -25.88 32.57
N LEU A 601 6.77 -26.24 32.39
CA LEU A 601 5.96 -26.83 33.46
C LEU A 601 6.19 -28.33 33.64
N VAL A 602 6.66 -29.03 32.59
CA VAL A 602 6.74 -30.50 32.54
C VAL A 602 8.17 -31.03 32.77
N LEU A 603 9.21 -30.21 32.58
CA LEU A 603 10.58 -30.58 32.97
C LEU A 603 10.86 -30.11 34.42
N PRO A 604 10.92 -31.04 35.40
CA PRO A 604 11.30 -30.73 36.79
C PRO A 604 12.80 -30.41 36.93
#